data_AF-A0A844ISV3-F1
#
_entry.id   AF-A0A844ISV3-F1
#
_cell.length_a   1.000
_cell.length_b   1.000
_cell.length_c   1.000
_cell.angle_alpha   90.00
_cell.angle_beta   90.00
_cell.angle_gamma   90.00
#
_symmetry.space_group_name_H-M   'P 1'
#
loop_
_entity.id
_entity.type
_entity.pdbx_description
1 polymer ?
#
loop_
_entity_poly.entity_id
_entity_poly.type
_entity_poly.pdbx_seq_one_letter_code
_entity_poly.pdbx_strand_id
1 'polypeptide(L)'
;VAGAVSFLAQMLSYSLWFGGGSRDNERGGNPLGVLATVIFAPMAATIIQLAISRTREFSADAGAAKLTGNPRALARALQRLESTARQMPLNANPAFEPLLIIHPISGQFLGNLFSSHPATEARVEALLQLERQLISR
;
A
#
# COMPACT_ATOMS: atom_id res chain seq x y z
N VAL A 1 -3.02 15.97 4.52
CA VAL A 1 -2.50 16.88 5.56
C VAL A 1 -1.94 16.10 6.76
N ALA A 2 -2.72 15.24 7.44
CA ALA A 2 -2.22 14.45 8.57
C ALA A 2 -0.95 13.62 8.26
N GLY A 3 -0.87 12.93 7.11
CA GLY A 3 0.32 12.16 6.75
C GLY A 3 1.59 12.99 6.53
N ALA A 4 1.48 14.19 5.97
CA ALA A 4 2.61 15.10 5.79
C ALA A 4 3.08 15.69 7.14
N VAL A 5 2.13 15.99 8.02
CA VAL A 5 2.42 16.45 9.39
C VAL A 5 3.09 15.34 10.20
N SER A 6 2.60 14.10 10.13
CA SER A 6 3.23 12.95 10.78
C SER A 6 4.63 12.66 10.22
N PHE A 7 4.83 12.78 8.90
CA PHE A 7 6.14 12.61 8.29
C PHE A 7 7.14 13.67 8.76
N LEU A 8 6.73 14.95 8.81
CA LEU A 8 7.56 16.04 9.34
C LEU A 8 7.84 15.87 10.83
N ALA A 9 6.84 15.48 11.63
CA ALA A 9 7.00 15.22 13.06
C ALA A 9 7.97 14.05 13.30
N GLN A 10 7.89 13.00 12.48
CA GLN A 10 8.77 11.84 12.57
C GLN A 10 10.20 12.18 12.12
N MET A 11 10.36 13.00 11.08
CA MET A 11 11.65 13.53 10.63
C MET A 11 12.30 14.42 11.70
N LEU A 12 11.53 15.31 12.33
CA LEU A 12 11.98 16.14 13.46
C LEU A 12 12.35 15.28 14.68
N SER A 13 11.52 14.28 15.01
CA SER A 13 11.78 13.37 16.13
C SER A 13 13.06 12.58 15.93
N TYR A 14 13.30 12.06 14.73
CA TYR A 14 14.55 11.37 14.39
C TYR A 14 15.75 12.31 14.33
N SER A 15 15.57 13.55 13.84
CA SER A 15 16.61 14.58 13.88
C SER A 15 17.01 14.93 15.32
N LEU A 16 16.06 14.98 16.26
CA LEU A 16 16.33 15.21 17.68
C LEU A 16 16.99 13.99 18.35
N TRP A 17 16.54 12.78 18.05
CA TRP A 17 17.09 11.54 18.62
C TRP A 17 18.48 11.18 18.08
N PHE A 18 18.76 11.48 16.81
CA PHE A 18 20.02 11.08 16.16
C PHE A 18 20.96 12.26 15.86
N GLY A 19 20.45 13.49 15.73
CA GLY A 19 21.22 14.70 15.38
C GLY A 19 21.15 15.85 16.40
N GLY A 20 20.39 15.72 17.50
CA GLY A 20 20.17 16.77 18.50
C GLY A 20 21.27 16.93 19.56
N GLY A 21 22.53 16.64 19.22
CA GLY A 21 23.65 16.66 20.17
C GLY A 21 24.80 17.54 19.72
N SER A 22 24.65 18.86 19.86
CA SER A 22 25.82 19.76 19.98
C SER A 22 25.44 21.03 20.72
N ARG A 23 25.64 20.99 22.04
CA ARG A 23 26.22 22.15 22.74
C ARG A 23 27.36 21.82 23.68
N ASP A 24 27.49 20.59 24.17
CA ASP A 24 28.65 20.23 24.99
C ASP A 24 29.28 18.90 24.56
N ASN A 25 30.60 18.99 24.32
CA ASN A 25 31.53 17.88 24.21
C ASN A 25 31.21 16.80 25.25
N GLU A 26 31.01 15.55 24.80
CA GLU A 26 31.44 14.28 25.46
C GLU A 26 30.60 13.07 25.05
N ARG A 27 29.41 13.26 24.45
CA ARG A 27 28.60 12.17 23.87
C ARG A 27 28.09 12.56 22.49
N GLY A 28 29.00 12.57 21.53
CA GLY A 28 28.71 12.85 20.12
C GLY A 28 27.71 11.84 19.55
N GLY A 29 26.61 12.36 18.99
CA GLY A 29 25.64 11.55 18.24
C GLY A 29 26.34 10.79 17.12
N ASN A 30 25.98 9.52 16.94
CA ASN A 30 26.63 8.64 15.97
C ASN A 30 26.24 9.07 14.53
N PRO A 31 27.14 9.73 13.76
CA PRO A 31 26.81 10.22 12.42
C PRO A 31 26.47 9.08 11.45
N LEU A 32 27.00 7.87 11.69
CA LEU A 32 26.65 6.67 10.92
C LEU A 32 25.19 6.23 11.20
N GLY A 33 24.70 6.42 12.43
CA GLY A 33 23.32 6.12 12.81
C GLY A 33 22.32 7.08 12.15
N VAL A 34 22.68 8.38 12.07
CA VAL A 34 21.89 9.37 11.31
C VAL A 34 21.82 8.98 9.83
N LEU A 35 22.97 8.69 9.22
CA LEU A 35 23.05 8.33 7.80
C LEU A 35 22.25 7.05 7.48
N ALA A 36 22.36 6.03 8.34
CA ALA A 36 21.56 4.81 8.21
C ALA A 36 20.05 5.11 8.27
N THR A 37 19.62 5.95 9.22
CA THR A 37 18.21 6.31 9.37
C THR A 37 17.68 7.06 8.14
N VAL A 38 18.44 8.01 7.59
CA VAL A 38 18.05 8.77 6.39
C VAL A 38 17.85 7.85 5.17
N ILE A 39 18.65 6.78 5.04
CA ILE A 39 18.55 5.83 3.93
C ILE A 39 17.42 4.81 4.17
N PHE A 40 17.36 4.21 5.34
CA PHE A 40 16.46 3.07 5.61
C PHE A 40 15.05 3.49 6.03
N ALA A 41 14.87 4.64 6.69
CA ALA A 41 13.54 5.06 7.15
C ALA A 41 12.53 5.28 6.00
N PRO A 42 12.89 5.93 4.87
CA PRO A 42 11.99 6.03 3.72
C PRO A 42 11.60 4.67 3.14
N MET A 43 12.54 3.71 3.08
CA MET A 43 12.26 2.35 2.60
C MET A 43 11.30 1.60 3.52
N ALA A 44 11.49 1.72 4.84
CA ALA A 44 10.58 1.14 5.81
C ALA A 44 9.18 1.77 5.70
N ALA A 45 9.10 3.09 5.55
CA ALA A 45 7.86 3.82 5.40
C ALA A 45 7.08 3.41 4.13
N THR A 46 7.75 3.25 2.98
CA THR A 46 7.09 2.80 1.75
C THR A 46 6.54 1.39 1.89
N ILE A 47 7.29 0.46 2.48
CA ILE A 47 6.82 -0.92 2.73
C ILE A 47 5.57 -0.91 3.62
N ILE A 48 5.59 -0.16 4.73
CA ILE A 48 4.45 -0.03 5.64
C ILE A 48 3.25 0.57 4.91
N GLN A 49 3.45 1.64 4.13
CA GLN A 49 2.38 2.30 3.39
C GLN A 49 1.73 1.34 2.38
N LEU A 50 2.53 0.57 1.63
CA LEU A 50 2.05 -0.42 0.68
C LEU A 50 1.28 -1.54 1.38
N ALA A 51 1.76 -2.01 2.54
CA ALA A 51 1.07 -3.02 3.33
C ALA A 51 -0.29 -2.54 3.85
N ILE A 52 -0.37 -1.29 4.33
CA ILE A 52 -1.63 -0.66 4.76
C ILE A 52 -2.60 -0.53 3.58
N SER A 53 -2.13 -0.07 2.43
CA SER A 53 -2.94 0.10 1.22
C SER A 53 -3.59 -1.23 0.80
N ARG A 54 -2.79 -2.30 0.71
CA ARG A 54 -3.28 -3.65 0.36
C ARG A 54 -4.29 -4.17 1.36
N THR A 55 -4.04 -4.00 2.65
CA THR A 55 -4.96 -4.42 3.72
C THR A 55 -6.31 -3.70 3.60
N ARG A 56 -6.28 -2.41 3.24
CA ARG A 56 -7.50 -1.62 3.02
C ARG A 56 -8.32 -2.16 1.85
N GLU A 57 -7.69 -2.50 0.72
CA GLU A 57 -8.38 -3.08 -0.44
C GLU A 57 -9.08 -4.41 -0.11
N PHE A 58 -8.38 -5.34 0.58
CA PHE A 58 -9.01 -6.59 1.01
C PHE A 58 -10.16 -6.37 1.99
N SER A 59 -10.02 -5.41 2.91
CA SER A 59 -11.10 -5.07 3.85
C SER A 59 -12.32 -4.47 3.15
N ALA A 60 -12.10 -3.65 2.11
CA ALA A 60 -13.15 -3.07 1.30
C ALA A 60 -13.90 -4.16 0.50
N ASP A 61 -13.17 -5.09 -0.12
CA ASP A 61 -13.76 -6.24 -0.83
C ASP A 61 -14.60 -7.12 0.09
N ALA A 62 -14.06 -7.47 1.26
CA ALA A 62 -14.79 -8.26 2.26
C ALA A 62 -16.02 -7.52 2.78
N GLY A 63 -15.92 -6.20 2.99
CA GLY A 63 -17.06 -5.36 3.37
C GLY A 63 -18.14 -5.33 2.30
N ALA A 64 -17.77 -5.10 1.04
CA ALA A 64 -18.68 -5.10 -0.10
C ALA A 64 -19.33 -6.47 -0.32
N ALA A 65 -18.58 -7.55 -0.18
CA ALA A 65 -19.10 -8.91 -0.29
C ALA A 65 -20.12 -9.24 0.82
N LYS A 66 -19.89 -8.77 2.04
CA LYS A 66 -20.85 -8.91 3.15
C LYS A 66 -22.11 -8.08 2.94
N LEU A 67 -21.98 -6.85 2.44
CA LEU A 67 -23.11 -5.96 2.16
C LEU A 67 -23.98 -6.47 1.01
N THR A 68 -23.36 -6.99 -0.04
CA THR A 68 -24.07 -7.50 -1.23
C THR A 68 -24.53 -8.96 -1.08
N GLY A 69 -23.99 -9.69 -0.09
CA GLY A 69 -24.25 -11.11 0.10
C GLY A 69 -23.73 -12.01 -1.02
N ASN A 70 -22.93 -11.49 -1.96
CA ASN A 70 -22.49 -12.24 -3.14
C ASN A 70 -21.01 -12.03 -3.47
N PRO A 71 -20.09 -12.68 -2.73
CA PRO A 71 -18.65 -12.56 -2.96
C PRO A 71 -18.24 -13.01 -4.36
N ARG A 72 -18.91 -14.03 -4.92
CA ARG A 72 -18.61 -14.57 -6.25
C ARG A 72 -18.98 -13.62 -7.38
N ALA A 73 -20.08 -12.88 -7.25
CA ALA A 73 -20.42 -11.83 -8.21
C ALA A 73 -19.36 -10.71 -8.21
N LEU A 74 -18.88 -10.31 -7.02
CA LEU A 74 -17.81 -9.32 -6.89
C LEU A 74 -16.49 -9.81 -7.53
N ALA A 75 -16.13 -11.08 -7.32
CA ALA A 75 -14.97 -11.70 -7.96
C ALA A 75 -15.06 -11.66 -9.50
N ARG A 76 -16.23 -12.02 -10.06
CA ARG A 76 -16.48 -11.92 -11.52
C ARG A 76 -16.40 -10.48 -12.03
N ALA A 77 -16.89 -9.51 -11.26
CA ALA A 77 -16.81 -8.11 -11.62
C ALA A 77 -15.35 -7.63 -11.70
N LEU A 78 -14.51 -7.99 -10.73
CA LEU A 78 -13.08 -7.68 -10.74
C LEU A 78 -12.37 -8.30 -11.96
N GLN A 79 -12.64 -9.56 -12.27
CA GLN A 79 -12.10 -10.22 -13.46
C GLN A 79 -12.51 -9.52 -14.75
N ARG A 80 -13.78 -9.09 -14.85
CA ARG A 80 -14.27 -8.34 -16.01
C ARG A 80 -13.56 -6.99 -16.13
N LEU A 81 -13.43 -6.25 -15.03
CA LEU A 81 -12.71 -4.98 -15.00
C LEU A 81 -11.27 -5.15 -15.49
N GLU A 82 -10.54 -6.13 -14.96
CA GLU A 82 -9.17 -6.41 -15.35
C GLU A 82 -9.05 -6.80 -16.83
N SER A 83 -9.96 -7.64 -17.33
CA SER A 83 -9.97 -8.02 -18.74
C SER A 83 -10.14 -6.81 -19.67
N THR A 84 -10.99 -5.85 -19.29
CA THR A 84 -11.20 -4.60 -20.02
C THR A 84 -9.98 -3.68 -19.91
N ALA A 85 -9.37 -3.57 -18.72
CA ALA A 85 -8.17 -2.76 -18.51
C ALA A 85 -6.98 -3.23 -19.33
N ARG A 86 -6.81 -4.55 -19.49
CA ARG A 86 -5.77 -5.15 -20.35
C ARG A 86 -6.00 -4.86 -21.83
N GLN A 87 -7.26 -4.77 -22.27
CA GLN A 87 -7.60 -4.45 -23.66
C GLN A 87 -7.51 -2.95 -23.97
N MET A 88 -7.79 -2.10 -22.98
CA MET A 88 -7.78 -0.65 -23.10
C MET A 88 -6.88 -0.03 -22.02
N PRO A 89 -5.54 -0.15 -22.16
CA PRO A 89 -4.61 0.37 -21.18
C PRO A 89 -4.74 1.89 -21.10
N LEU A 90 -4.94 2.39 -19.88
CA LEU A 90 -4.99 3.82 -19.61
C LEU A 90 -3.56 4.35 -19.45
N ASN A 91 -3.20 5.34 -20.28
CA ASN A 91 -2.04 6.21 -20.00
C ASN A 91 -2.45 7.24 -18.93
N ALA A 92 -2.70 6.75 -17.72
CA ALA A 92 -3.05 7.58 -16.58
C ALA A 92 -1.78 8.13 -15.90
N ASN A 93 -1.86 9.35 -15.37
CA ASN A 93 -0.82 9.86 -14.48
C ASN A 93 -0.70 8.93 -13.26
N PRO A 94 0.50 8.43 -12.91
CA PRO A 94 0.71 7.57 -11.73
C PRO A 94 0.14 8.14 -10.43
N ALA A 95 0.01 9.46 -10.31
CA ALA A 95 -0.61 10.12 -9.17
C ALA A 95 -2.08 9.73 -8.94
N PHE A 96 -2.78 9.24 -9.96
CA PHE A 96 -4.16 8.78 -9.86
C PHE A 96 -4.30 7.31 -9.50
N GLU A 97 -3.20 6.54 -9.41
CA GLU A 97 -3.25 5.10 -9.13
C GLU A 97 -4.04 4.72 -7.85
N PRO A 98 -3.98 5.50 -6.74
CA PRO A 98 -4.80 5.23 -5.55
C PRO A 98 -6.32 5.42 -5.74
N LEU A 99 -6.74 6.05 -6.84
CA LEU A 99 -8.15 6.27 -7.19
C LEU A 99 -8.69 5.21 -8.16
N LEU A 100 -7.82 4.39 -8.72
CA LEU A 100 -8.20 3.36 -9.68
C LEU A 100 -8.60 2.07 -8.97
N ILE A 101 -9.58 1.37 -9.52
CA ILE A 101 -10.08 0.08 -8.99
C ILE A 101 -9.14 -1.07 -9.38
N ILE A 102 -8.55 -0.94 -10.57
CA ILE A 102 -7.76 -1.95 -11.28
C ILE A 102 -6.47 -1.29 -11.72
N HIS A 103 -5.36 -2.02 -11.57
CA HIS A 103 -4.06 -1.52 -11.94
C HIS A 103 -3.93 -1.41 -13.48
N PRO A 104 -3.78 -0.21 -14.06
CA PRO A 104 -3.78 -0.05 -15.51
C PRO A 104 -2.44 -0.41 -16.15
N ILE A 105 -1.36 -0.53 -15.36
CA ILE A 105 0.00 -0.66 -15.88
C ILE A 105 0.39 -2.15 -15.91
N SER A 106 0.04 -2.80 -17.01
CA SER A 106 0.53 -4.13 -17.34
C SER A 106 1.91 -4.03 -17.99
N GLY A 107 2.96 -3.96 -17.16
CA GLY A 107 4.33 -3.95 -17.67
C GLY A 107 5.36 -3.45 -16.69
N GLN A 108 5.72 -4.28 -15.71
CA GLN A 108 7.10 -4.57 -15.30
C GLN A 108 7.03 -5.52 -14.09
N PHE A 109 7.85 -6.56 -14.07
CA PHE A 109 8.04 -7.47 -12.93
C PHE A 109 8.39 -6.72 -11.61
N LEU A 110 8.86 -5.46 -11.70
CA LEU A 110 9.13 -4.56 -10.58
C LEU A 110 7.94 -3.65 -10.19
N GLY A 111 6.91 -3.51 -11.03
CA GLY A 111 5.72 -2.69 -10.75
C GLY A 111 4.88 -3.23 -9.60
N ASN A 112 4.87 -4.55 -9.39
CA ASN A 112 4.14 -5.19 -8.29
C ASN A 112 4.71 -4.87 -6.90
N LEU A 113 5.97 -4.44 -6.81
CA LEU A 113 6.59 -4.07 -5.53
C LEU A 113 6.21 -2.66 -5.08
N PHE A 114 5.78 -1.79 -6.00
CA PHE A 114 5.37 -0.41 -5.72
C PHE A 114 3.90 -0.12 -6.06
N SER A 115 3.16 -1.12 -6.55
CA SER A 115 1.73 -1.00 -6.78
C SER A 115 1.01 -0.86 -5.43
N SER A 116 0.18 0.18 -5.31
CA SER A 116 -0.58 0.43 -4.09
C SER A 116 -1.76 -0.55 -3.95
N HIS A 117 -2.09 -1.26 -5.03
CA HIS A 117 -3.10 -2.30 -5.08
C HIS A 117 -2.49 -3.72 -5.04
N PRO A 118 -3.12 -4.68 -4.36
CA PRO A 118 -2.78 -6.09 -4.51
C PRO A 118 -3.21 -6.57 -5.92
N ALA A 119 -2.56 -7.62 -6.41
CA ALA A 119 -2.94 -8.24 -7.68
C ALA A 119 -4.43 -8.63 -7.68
N THR A 120 -5.11 -8.41 -8.79
CA THR A 120 -6.55 -8.72 -8.93
C THR A 120 -6.83 -10.18 -8.63
N GLU A 121 -5.95 -11.08 -9.05
CA GLU A 121 -6.06 -12.52 -8.80
C GLU A 121 -6.08 -12.84 -7.30
N ALA A 122 -5.26 -12.17 -6.49
CA ALA A 122 -5.24 -12.35 -5.04
C ALA A 122 -6.55 -11.87 -4.39
N ARG A 123 -7.13 -10.78 -4.89
CA ARG A 123 -8.45 -10.28 -4.43
C ARG A 123 -9.58 -11.24 -4.79
N VAL A 124 -9.56 -11.76 -6.02
CA VAL A 124 -10.51 -12.78 -6.49
C VAL A 124 -10.42 -14.02 -5.62
N GLU A 125 -9.21 -14.49 -5.32
CA GLU A 125 -9.02 -15.65 -4.45
C GLU A 125 -9.58 -15.42 -3.05
N ALA A 126 -9.27 -14.26 -2.43
CA ALA A 126 -9.79 -13.90 -1.12
C ALA A 126 -11.33 -13.86 -1.08
N LEU A 127 -11.98 -13.36 -2.13
CA LEU A 127 -13.44 -13.35 -2.25
C LEU A 127 -14.04 -14.76 -2.37
N LEU A 128 -13.40 -15.65 -3.14
CA LEU A 128 -13.83 -17.03 -3.26
C LEU A 128 -13.60 -17.83 -1.97
N GLN A 129 -12.54 -17.50 -1.21
CA GLN A 129 -12.33 -18.04 0.13
C GLN A 129 -13.43 -17.57 1.10
N LEU A 130 -13.77 -16.27 1.06
CA LEU A 130 -14.87 -15.71 1.86
C LEU A 130 -16.21 -16.36 1.54
N GLU A 131 -16.51 -16.59 0.26
CA GLU A 131 -17.71 -17.33 -0.18
C GLU A 131 -17.80 -18.71 0.49
N ARG A 132 -16.71 -19.49 0.44
CA ARG A 132 -16.66 -20.82 1.08
C ARG A 132 -16.93 -20.74 2.58
N GLN A 133 -16.36 -19.73 3.25
CA GLN A 133 -16.57 -19.52 4.69
C GLN A 133 -18.03 -19.17 5.01
N LEU A 134 -18.69 -18.36 4.18
CA LEU A 134 -20.10 -17.99 4.37
C LEU A 134 -21.04 -19.17 4.13
N ILE A 135 -20.73 -20.06 3.18
CA ILE A 135 -21.51 -21.28 2.94
C ILE A 135 -21.34 -22.31 4.08
N SER A 136 -20.18 -22.34 4.73
CA SER A 136 -19.87 -23.28 5.81
C SER A 136 -20.42 -22.89 7.19
N ARG A 137 -21.10 -21.75 7.31
CA ARG A 137 -21.73 -21.26 8.56
C ARG A 137 -23.22 -21.51 8.54
#